data_AF-A0AAW5UPD7-F1
#
_entry.id   AF-A0AAW5UPD7-F1
#
_cell.length_a   1.000
_cell.length_b   1.000
_cell.length_c   1.000
_cell.angle_alpha   90.00
_cell.angle_beta   90.00
_cell.angle_gamma   90.00
#
_symmetry.space_group_name_H-M   'P 1'
#
loop_
_entity.id
_entity.type
_entity.pdbx_description
1 polymer ?
#
loop_
_entity_poly.entity_id
_entity_poly.type
_entity_poly.pdbx_seq_one_letter_code
_entity_poly.pdbx_strand_id
1 'polypeptide(L)'
;MKDKVKIPAMFLLLLFISQLAMANCGTTDYSGSTGRLYDMVTYVLTMCSYVAQLTYVIATLLSFYCAINIYIKLQTGEDGFAKSVLILIGSLIFLASATFVFPAFFGFRYGVTDHLW
;
A
#
# COMPACT_ATOMS: atom_id res chain seq x y z
N MET A 1 28.16 -4.19 -16.39
CA MET A 1 28.25 -2.82 -15.82
C MET A 1 27.01 -1.97 -16.07
N LYS A 2 26.38 -2.01 -17.26
CA LYS A 2 25.20 -1.20 -17.59
C LYS A 2 23.98 -1.46 -16.67
N ASP A 3 23.79 -2.69 -16.20
CA ASP A 3 22.65 -3.02 -15.32
C ASP A 3 22.84 -2.59 -13.87
N LYS A 4 24.10 -2.47 -13.41
CA LYS A 4 24.43 -1.97 -12.07
C LYS A 4 24.12 -0.47 -11.90
N VAL A 5 24.00 0.28 -13.01
CA VAL A 5 23.68 1.72 -13.04
C VAL A 5 22.19 1.98 -13.28
N LYS A 6 21.50 1.08 -13.97
CA LYS A 6 20.04 1.18 -14.20
C LYS A 6 19.24 1.04 -12.90
N ILE A 7 19.64 0.11 -12.02
CA ILE A 7 18.97 -0.14 -10.74
C ILE A 7 19.01 1.11 -9.81
N PRO A 8 20.16 1.75 -9.55
CA PRO A 8 20.19 2.98 -8.76
C PRO A 8 19.50 4.15 -9.47
N ALA A 9 19.56 4.25 -10.80
CA ALA A 9 18.85 5.28 -11.54
C ALA A 9 17.32 5.14 -11.45
N MET A 10 16.81 3.90 -11.49
CA MET A 10 15.38 3.61 -11.35
C MET A 10 14.89 3.85 -9.92
N PHE A 11 15.71 3.54 -8.91
CA PHE A 11 15.44 3.87 -7.50
C PHE A 11 15.42 5.39 -7.28
N LEU A 12 16.36 6.12 -7.88
CA LEU A 12 16.40 7.58 -7.82
C LEU A 12 15.15 8.21 -8.49
N LEU A 13 14.72 7.67 -9.63
CA LEU A 13 13.50 8.10 -10.32
C LEU A 13 12.25 7.89 -9.45
N LEU A 14 12.13 6.73 -8.78
CA LEU A 14 11.05 6.44 -7.83
C LEU A 14 11.03 7.42 -6.65
N LEU A 15 12.20 7.79 -6.12
CA LEU A 15 12.33 8.81 -5.08
C LEU A 15 11.89 10.20 -5.57
N PHE A 16 12.24 10.58 -6.80
CA PHE A 16 11.81 11.86 -7.39
C PHE A 16 10.30 11.94 -7.63
N ILE A 17 9.66 10.84 -8.06
CA ILE A 17 8.20 10.77 -8.23
C ILE A 17 7.49 10.94 -6.87
N SER A 18 8.12 10.47 -5.79
CA SER A 18 7.58 10.61 -4.43
C SER A 18 7.49 12.07 -3.98
N GLN A 19 8.38 12.95 -4.47
CA GLN A 19 8.38 14.39 -4.13
C GLN A 19 7.23 15.15 -4.81
N LEU A 20 6.81 14.70 -6.00
CA LEU A 20 5.67 15.28 -6.72
C LEU A 20 4.32 14.95 -6.06
N ALA A 21 4.28 13.91 -5.23
CA ALA A 21 3.11 13.50 -4.45
C ALA A 21 3.06 14.12 -3.05
N MET A 22 3.88 15.12 -2.75
CA MET A 22 3.80 15.85 -1.47
C MET A 22 2.43 16.52 -1.35
N ALA A 23 1.60 16.00 -0.44
CA ALA A 23 0.37 16.66 -0.03
C ALA A 23 0.73 17.99 0.64
N ASN A 24 0.04 19.07 0.28
CA ASN A 24 0.10 20.31 1.02
C ASN A 24 -0.52 20.05 2.41
N CYS A 25 0.34 19.73 3.39
CA CYS A 25 -0.09 19.41 4.75
C CYS A 25 -0.60 20.70 5.43
N GLY A 26 -1.90 20.93 5.28
CA GLY A 26 -2.78 21.69 6.15
C GLY A 26 -2.19 22.92 6.85
N THR A 27 -2.19 24.06 6.18
CA THR A 27 -2.30 25.34 6.90
C THR A 27 -3.69 25.38 7.53
N THR A 28 -3.74 25.44 8.86
CA THR A 28 -4.99 25.42 9.63
C THR A 28 -5.50 26.84 9.77
N ASP A 29 -6.41 27.23 8.87
CA ASP A 29 -7.13 28.48 9.00
C ASP A 29 -8.43 28.23 9.79
N TYR A 30 -8.46 28.76 11.01
CA TYR A 30 -9.55 28.59 11.99
C TYR A 30 -10.67 29.64 11.84
N SER A 31 -10.63 30.47 10.79
CA SER A 31 -11.55 31.62 10.64
C SER A 31 -12.98 31.25 10.21
N GLY A 32 -13.27 29.99 9.89
CA GLY A 32 -14.63 29.56 9.56
C GLY A 32 -15.23 28.62 10.60
N SER A 33 -16.55 28.76 10.77
CA SER A 33 -17.43 28.00 11.66
C SER A 33 -17.34 26.47 11.49
N THR A 34 -18.19 25.69 12.17
CA THR A 34 -18.25 24.21 12.24
C THR A 34 -18.05 23.48 10.90
N GLY A 35 -18.39 24.08 9.75
CA GLY A 35 -18.13 23.53 8.42
C GLY A 35 -16.65 23.23 8.12
N ARG A 36 -15.69 24.03 8.62
CA ARG A 36 -14.26 23.78 8.38
C ARG A 36 -13.71 22.59 9.18
N LEU A 37 -14.32 22.30 10.33
CA LEU A 37 -13.96 21.12 11.12
C LEU A 37 -14.39 19.83 10.39
N TYR A 38 -15.56 19.86 9.74
CA TYR A 38 -16.00 18.77 8.87
C TYR A 38 -15.06 18.58 7.67
N ASP A 39 -14.64 19.67 7.01
CA ASP A 39 -13.71 19.62 5.88
C ASP A 39 -12.33 19.05 6.28
N MET A 40 -11.84 19.35 7.48
CA MET A 40 -10.58 18.78 7.98
C MET A 40 -10.70 17.28 8.27
N VAL A 41 -11.81 16.84 8.87
CA VAL A 41 -12.05 15.41 9.14
C VAL A 41 -12.16 14.62 7.83
N THR A 42 -12.90 15.15 6.85
CA THR A 42 -13.04 14.52 5.53
C THR A 42 -11.73 14.48 4.74
N TYR A 43 -10.91 15.53 4.83
CA TYR A 43 -9.55 15.54 4.25
C TYR A 43 -8.67 14.44 4.86
N VAL A 44 -8.61 14.36 6.19
CA VAL A 44 -7.81 13.32 6.88
C VAL A 44 -8.31 11.92 6.51
N LEU A 45 -9.62 11.71 6.50
CA LEU A 45 -10.21 10.42 6.16
C LEU A 45 -9.88 9.99 4.71
N THR A 46 -9.89 10.94 3.78
CA THR A 46 -9.46 10.74 2.39
C THR A 46 -7.98 10.34 2.31
N MET A 47 -7.11 11.02 3.05
CA MET A 47 -5.68 10.68 3.09
C MET A 47 -5.44 9.29 3.71
N CYS A 48 -6.17 8.92 4.76
CA CYS A 48 -6.13 7.58 5.33
C CYS A 48 -6.57 6.50 4.32
N SER A 49 -7.60 6.78 3.51
CA SER A 49 -8.05 5.87 2.44
C SER A 49 -6.98 5.68 1.36
N TYR A 50 -6.28 6.75 0.95
CA TYR A 50 -5.16 6.63 0.02
C TYR A 50 -4.03 5.76 0.58
N VAL A 51 -3.67 5.92 1.86
CA VAL A 51 -2.65 5.08 2.51
C VAL A 51 -3.11 3.61 2.56
N ALA A 52 -4.38 3.35 2.83
CA ALA A 52 -4.95 2.00 2.81
C ALA A 52 -4.83 1.35 1.41
N GLN A 53 -5.19 2.08 0.36
CA GLN A 53 -5.09 1.61 -1.01
C GLN A 53 -3.64 1.34 -1.43
N LEU A 54 -2.70 2.22 -1.08
CA LEU A 54 -1.28 2.00 -1.33
C LEU A 54 -0.76 0.74 -0.63
N THR A 55 -1.16 0.52 0.62
CA THR A 55 -0.78 -0.67 1.40
C THR A 55 -1.31 -1.94 0.74
N TYR A 56 -2.55 -1.92 0.24
CA TYR A 56 -3.14 -3.04 -0.49
C TYR A 56 -2.38 -3.37 -1.78
N VAL A 57 -2.00 -2.37 -2.57
CA VAL A 57 -1.20 -2.56 -3.79
C VAL A 57 0.15 -3.19 -3.46
N ILE A 58 0.86 -2.67 -2.45
CA ILE A 58 2.15 -3.19 -2.03
C ILE A 58 2.02 -4.64 -1.51
N ALA A 59 1.01 -4.93 -0.69
CA ALA A 59 0.74 -6.27 -0.17
C ALA A 59 0.45 -7.29 -1.31
N THR A 60 -0.24 -6.84 -2.36
CA THR A 60 -0.53 -7.66 -3.54
C THR A 60 0.75 -7.98 -4.31
N LEU A 61 1.61 -6.99 -4.54
CA LEU A 61 2.90 -7.18 -5.22
C LEU A 61 3.83 -8.12 -4.45
N LEU A 62 3.88 -8.00 -3.12
CA LEU A 62 4.65 -8.91 -2.26
C LEU A 62 4.15 -10.36 -2.34
N SER A 63 2.83 -10.55 -2.35
CA SER A 63 2.21 -11.88 -2.48
C SER A 63 2.52 -12.52 -3.84
N PHE A 64 2.48 -11.73 -4.90
CA PHE A 64 2.84 -12.17 -6.25
C PHE A 64 4.33 -12.55 -6.35
N TYR A 65 5.22 -11.74 -5.76
CA TYR A 65 6.64 -12.06 -5.69
C TYR A 65 6.90 -13.38 -4.95
N CYS A 66 6.23 -13.62 -3.82
CA CYS A 66 6.37 -14.88 -3.09
C CYS A 66 5.92 -16.09 -3.92
N ALA A 67 4.83 -15.98 -4.66
CA ALA A 67 4.33 -17.04 -5.53
C ALA A 67 5.32 -17.38 -6.66
N ILE A 68 5.90 -16.37 -7.32
CA ILE A 68 6.93 -16.59 -8.36
C ILE A 68 8.17 -17.27 -7.77
N ASN A 69 8.63 -16.85 -6.59
CA ASN A 69 9.79 -17.45 -5.95
C ASN A 69 9.58 -18.93 -5.64
N ILE A 70 8.37 -19.33 -5.28
CA ILE A 70 8.03 -20.74 -5.07
C ILE A 70 8.10 -21.51 -6.39
N TYR A 71 7.54 -20.96 -7.48
CA TYR A 71 7.59 -21.59 -8.80
C TYR A 71 9.04 -21.88 -9.24
N ILE A 72 9.92 -20.89 -9.09
CA ILE A 72 11.34 -21.06 -9.45
C ILE A 72 11.99 -22.15 -8.59
N LYS A 73 11.80 -22.10 -7.26
CA LYS A 73 12.39 -23.09 -6.33
C LYS A 73 11.87 -24.51 -6.52
N LEU A 74 10.61 -24.65 -6.93
CA LEU A 74 10.02 -25.94 -7.27
C LEU A 74 10.70 -26.57 -8.49
N GLN A 75 11.04 -25.74 -9.49
CA GLN A 75 11.64 -26.23 -10.73
C GLN A 75 13.14 -26.53 -10.60
N THR A 76 13.86 -25.83 -9.70
CA THR A 76 15.30 -26.04 -9.48
C THR A 76 15.60 -27.17 -8.50
N GLY A 77 14.59 -27.73 -7.82
CA GLY A 77 14.80 -28.77 -6.80
C GLY A 77 15.62 -28.28 -5.60
N GLU A 78 15.66 -26.97 -5.37
CA GLU A 78 16.48 -26.36 -4.33
C GLU A 78 15.87 -26.59 -2.94
N ASP A 79 16.70 -26.95 -1.96
CA ASP A 79 16.29 -27.04 -0.56
C ASP A 79 15.86 -25.66 -0.04
N GLY A 80 14.59 -25.54 0.36
CA GLY A 80 14.02 -24.28 0.83
C GLY A 80 12.59 -24.00 0.37
N PHE A 81 11.95 -24.94 -0.33
CA PHE A 81 10.55 -24.86 -0.73
C PHE A 81 9.62 -24.59 0.47
N ALA A 82 9.74 -25.37 1.56
CA ALA A 82 8.89 -25.22 2.73
C ALA A 82 8.95 -23.82 3.36
N LYS A 83 10.16 -23.22 3.41
CA LYS A 83 10.34 -21.84 3.91
C LYS A 83 9.64 -20.82 3.03
N SER A 84 9.72 -20.99 1.71
CA SER A 84 9.05 -20.10 0.76
C SER A 84 7.52 -20.22 0.84
N VAL A 85 6.98 -21.42 1.09
CA VAL A 85 5.53 -21.63 1.33
C VAL A 85 5.07 -20.93 2.60
N LEU A 86 5.82 -21.02 3.71
CA LEU A 86 5.48 -20.30 4.94
C LEU A 86 5.45 -18.78 4.75
N ILE A 87 6.38 -18.24 3.96
CA ILE A 87 6.40 -16.82 3.61
C ILE A 87 5.19 -16.43 2.77
N LEU A 88 4.77 -17.27 1.82
CA LEU A 88 3.56 -17.04 1.03
C LEU A 88 2.31 -16.98 1.92
N ILE A 89 2.17 -17.91 2.88
CA ILE A 89 1.04 -17.91 3.82
C ILE A 89 1.03 -16.61 4.63
N GLY A 90 2.18 -16.18 5.16
CA GLY A 90 2.29 -14.91 5.86
C GLY A 90 1.91 -13.70 4.98
N SER A 91 2.33 -13.70 3.71
CA SER A 91 1.97 -12.66 2.76
C SER A 91 0.47 -12.61 2.45
N LEU A 92 -0.18 -13.76 2.33
CA LEU A 92 -1.63 -13.84 2.08
C LEU A 92 -2.45 -13.37 3.29
N ILE A 93 -2.02 -13.70 4.51
CA ILE A 93 -2.64 -13.18 5.73
C ILE A 93 -2.47 -11.65 5.82
N PHE A 94 -1.27 -11.15 5.47
CA PHE A 94 -1.02 -9.71 5.42
C PHE A 94 -1.90 -9.01 4.37
N LEU A 95 -2.04 -9.59 3.18
CA LEU A 95 -2.92 -9.10 2.13
C LEU A 95 -4.38 -9.04 2.61
N ALA A 96 -4.89 -10.12 3.22
CA ALA A 96 -6.23 -10.15 3.78
C ALA A 96 -6.42 -9.10 4.88
N SER A 97 -5.41 -8.87 5.72
CA SER A 97 -5.44 -7.86 6.77
C SER A 97 -5.46 -6.44 6.20
N ALA A 98 -4.67 -6.19 5.15
CA ALA A 98 -4.67 -4.92 4.42
C ALA A 98 -6.03 -4.65 3.75
N THR A 99 -6.71 -5.70 3.29
CA THR A 99 -8.07 -5.60 2.78
C THR A 99 -9.05 -5.36 3.93
N PHE A 100 -9.26 -6.26 4.87
CA PHE A 100 -10.41 -6.13 5.78
C PHE A 100 -10.17 -5.23 7.00
N VAL A 101 -9.02 -5.37 7.64
CA VAL A 101 -8.76 -4.77 8.96
C VAL A 101 -8.39 -3.29 8.83
N PHE A 102 -7.58 -2.96 7.83
CA PHE A 102 -7.04 -1.61 7.68
C PHE A 102 -8.13 -0.56 7.37
N PRO A 103 -9.08 -0.80 6.45
CA PRO A 103 -10.18 0.13 6.19
C PRO A 103 -11.21 0.14 7.33
N ALA A 104 -11.44 -1.01 7.97
CA ALA A 104 -12.33 -1.08 9.14
C ALA A 104 -11.84 -0.25 10.33
N PHE A 105 -10.52 -0.09 10.49
CA PHE A 105 -9.92 0.79 11.51
C PHE A 105 -10.36 2.26 11.36
N PHE A 106 -10.64 2.69 10.13
CA PHE A 106 -11.12 4.04 9.81
C PHE A 106 -12.65 4.11 9.62
N GLY A 107 -13.38 3.03 9.93
CA GLY A 107 -14.84 2.98 9.82
C GLY A 107 -15.37 2.71 8.40
N PHE A 108 -14.51 2.39 7.43
CA PHE A 108 -14.93 2.04 6.08
C PHE A 108 -15.52 0.63 6.03
N ARG A 109 -16.64 0.46 5.31
CA ARG A 109 -17.32 -0.84 5.13
C ARG A 109 -17.14 -1.34 3.70
N TYR A 110 -16.67 -2.57 3.54
CA TYR A 110 -16.60 -3.23 2.24
C TYR A 110 -18.01 -3.54 1.71
N GLY A 111 -18.29 -3.15 0.46
CA GLY A 111 -19.51 -3.54 -0.27
C GLY A 111 -20.70 -2.58 -0.16
N VAL A 112 -20.53 -1.42 0.46
CA VAL A 112 -21.53 -0.33 0.46
C VAL A 112 -21.00 0.76 -0.47
N THR A 113 -21.48 0.78 -1.72
CA THR A 113 -21.17 1.83 -2.70
C THR A 113 -22.13 3.01 -2.53
N ASP A 114 -22.14 3.59 -1.34
CA ASP A 114 -22.80 4.87 -1.14
C ASP A 114 -21.72 5.90 -1.47
N HIS A 115 -21.74 6.33 -2.72
CA HIS A 115 -20.78 7.26 -3.31
C HIS A 115 -20.57 8.47 -2.43
N LEU A 116 -19.49 8.47 -1.64
CA LEU A 116 -18.79 9.65 -1.19
C LEU A 116 -17.32 9.21 -1.10
N TRP A 117 -16.59 9.51 -2.17
CA TRP A 117 -15.16 9.28 -2.47
C TRP A 117 -14.79 7.87 -2.97
#